data_AF-A0A7Y2MNU7-F1
#
_entry.id   AF-A0A7Y2MNU7-F1
#
_cell.length_a   1.000
_cell.length_b   1.000
_cell.length_c   1.000
_cell.angle_alpha   90.00
_cell.angle_beta   90.00
_cell.angle_gamma   90.00
#
_symmetry.space_group_name_H-M   'P 1'
#
loop_
_entity.id
_entity.type
_entity.pdbx_description
1 polymer ?
#
loop_
_entity_poly.entity_id
_entity_poly.type
_entity_poly.pdbx_seq_one_letter_code
_entity_poly.pdbx_strand_id
1 'polypeptide(L)'
;MKKGSIVYGAFKFKCPRCQEGDLFNKPMKLSNPMDMPTNCSECGQKFEPEPGYYYGAMFLSYIILGWFCLGIVGFCIMVLGCSVEVSFAILIAIIAIIFFWNLRFTRALWINLMIKYDGNILKEERQRV
;
A
#
# COMPACT_ATOMS: atom_id res chain seq x y z
N MET A 1 10.09 -8.77 -9.25
CA MET A 1 8.79 -9.23 -8.70
C MET A 1 7.98 -9.83 -9.84
N LYS A 2 7.44 -11.05 -9.69
CA LYS A 2 6.62 -11.70 -10.73
C LYS A 2 5.16 -11.26 -10.61
N LYS A 3 4.51 -11.05 -11.76
CA LYS A 3 3.06 -10.87 -11.85
C LYS A 3 2.36 -12.12 -11.28
N GLY A 4 1.27 -11.91 -10.57
CA GLY A 4 0.51 -12.89 -9.81
C GLY A 4 0.84 -12.96 -8.32
N SER A 5 1.87 -12.25 -7.86
CA SER A 5 2.22 -12.20 -6.43
C SER A 5 1.54 -11.05 -5.70
N ILE A 6 1.19 -11.27 -4.44
CA ILE A 6 0.62 -10.26 -3.52
C ILE A 6 1.54 -9.03 -3.44
N VAL A 7 2.84 -9.28 -3.32
CA VAL A 7 3.87 -8.24 -3.21
C VAL A 7 3.92 -7.37 -4.47
N TYR A 8 3.79 -7.97 -5.66
CA TYR A 8 3.75 -7.22 -6.90
C TYR A 8 2.55 -6.26 -6.92
N GLY A 9 1.35 -6.74 -6.58
CA GLY A 9 0.14 -5.91 -6.56
C GLY A 9 0.21 -4.79 -5.52
N ALA A 10 0.74 -5.08 -4.33
CA ALA A 10 0.91 -4.09 -3.26
C ALA A 10 1.90 -2.97 -3.63
N PHE A 11 3.10 -3.30 -4.12
CA PHE A 11 4.13 -2.32 -4.47
C PHE A 11 3.83 -1.52 -5.74
N LYS A 12 3.14 -2.13 -6.71
CA LYS A 12 2.77 -1.46 -7.97
C LYS A 12 1.42 -0.77 -7.90
N PHE A 13 0.72 -0.84 -6.77
CA PHE A 13 -0.63 -0.28 -6.60
C PHE A 13 -1.60 -0.78 -7.67
N LYS A 14 -1.59 -2.09 -7.92
CA LYS A 14 -2.44 -2.74 -8.91
C LYS A 14 -3.61 -3.47 -8.24
N CYS A 15 -4.67 -3.67 -9.02
CA CYS A 15 -5.84 -4.45 -8.62
C CYS A 15 -5.39 -5.82 -8.08
N PRO A 16 -5.88 -6.26 -6.91
CA PRO A 16 -5.45 -7.52 -6.33
C PRO A 16 -5.88 -8.74 -7.15
N ARG A 17 -7.02 -8.64 -7.84
CA ARG A 17 -7.60 -9.72 -8.64
C ARG A 17 -6.91 -9.86 -10.00
N CYS A 18 -6.91 -8.82 -10.83
CA CYS A 18 -6.39 -8.91 -12.20
C CYS A 18 -4.96 -8.38 -12.39
N GLN A 19 -4.45 -7.56 -11.45
CA GLN A 19 -3.16 -6.86 -11.49
C GLN A 19 -2.88 -5.96 -12.70
N GLU A 20 -3.88 -5.67 -13.52
CA GLU A 20 -3.80 -4.73 -14.65
C GLU A 20 -4.32 -3.34 -14.26
N GLY A 21 -5.51 -3.28 -13.68
CA GLY A 21 -6.13 -2.03 -13.24
C GLY A 21 -5.36 -1.34 -12.12
N ASP A 22 -5.39 -0.01 -12.10
CA ASP A 22 -4.80 0.80 -11.04
C ASP A 22 -5.71 0.83 -9.80
N LEU A 23 -5.12 0.67 -8.61
CA LEU A 23 -5.86 0.66 -7.34
C LEU A 23 -6.22 2.07 -6.86
N PHE A 24 -5.37 3.06 -7.13
CA PHE A 24 -5.58 4.45 -6.73
C PHE A 24 -5.69 5.35 -7.95
N ASN A 25 -6.47 6.43 -7.81
CA ASN A 25 -6.55 7.45 -8.83
C ASN A 25 -5.20 8.17 -8.97
N LYS A 26 -4.81 8.42 -10.23
CA LYS A 26 -3.59 9.17 -10.59
C LYS A 26 -4.00 10.48 -11.28
N PRO A 27 -3.34 11.61 -11.00
CA PRO A 27 -2.21 11.79 -10.06
C PRO A 27 -2.64 11.77 -8.57
N MET A 28 -1.69 11.52 -7.67
CA MET A 28 -1.92 11.61 -6.22
C MET A 28 -2.22 13.06 -5.83
N LYS A 29 -3.42 13.32 -5.30
CA LYS A 29 -3.80 14.62 -4.75
C LYS A 29 -3.46 14.65 -3.26
N LEU A 30 -2.75 15.68 -2.80
CA LEU A 30 -2.37 15.81 -1.39
C LEU A 30 -3.57 16.01 -0.46
N SER A 31 -4.66 16.60 -0.97
CA SER A 31 -5.91 16.77 -0.22
C SER A 31 -6.68 15.46 0.01
N ASN A 32 -6.53 14.49 -0.89
CA ASN A 32 -7.11 13.16 -0.75
C ASN A 32 -6.12 12.10 -1.25
N PRO A 33 -5.07 11.79 -0.47
CA PRO A 33 -4.01 10.92 -0.90
C PRO A 33 -4.48 9.47 -1.03
N MET A 34 -5.60 9.09 -0.41
CA MET A 34 -6.13 7.72 -0.45
C MET A 34 -7.29 7.55 -1.44
N ASP A 35 -7.46 8.48 -2.38
CA ASP A 35 -8.50 8.44 -3.39
C ASP A 35 -8.40 7.18 -4.28
N MET A 36 -9.48 6.41 -4.33
CA MET A 36 -9.61 5.14 -5.05
C MET A 36 -10.91 5.14 -5.84
N PRO A 37 -10.94 4.57 -7.05
CA PRO A 37 -12.20 4.34 -7.74
C PRO A 37 -13.02 3.27 -7.00
N THR A 38 -14.34 3.26 -7.21
CA THR A 38 -15.23 2.29 -6.56
C THR A 38 -14.97 0.86 -7.03
N ASN A 39 -14.77 0.68 -8.34
CA ASN A 39 -14.51 -0.59 -8.99
C ASN A 39 -13.26 -0.50 -9.88
N CYS A 40 -12.61 -1.64 -10.09
CA CYS A 40 -11.57 -1.79 -11.09
C CYS A 40 -12.13 -1.60 -12.51
N SER A 41 -11.46 -0.80 -13.34
CA SER A 41 -11.84 -0.56 -14.75
C SER A 41 -11.72 -1.81 -15.63
N GLU A 42 -10.81 -2.72 -15.28
CA GLU A 42 -10.51 -3.91 -16.09
C GLU A 42 -11.35 -5.12 -15.70
N CYS A 43 -11.57 -5.33 -14.39
CA CYS A 43 -12.23 -6.55 -13.90
C CYS A 43 -13.40 -6.36 -12.95
N GLY A 44 -13.92 -5.13 -12.84
CA GLY A 44 -15.09 -4.82 -12.03
C GLY A 44 -14.94 -5.05 -10.52
N GLN A 45 -13.77 -5.48 -10.03
CA GLN A 45 -13.53 -5.73 -8.60
C GLN A 45 -13.79 -4.45 -7.80
N LYS A 46 -14.74 -4.51 -6.86
CA LYS A 46 -14.95 -3.48 -5.84
C LYS A 46 -13.70 -3.33 -4.99
N PHE A 47 -13.14 -2.13 -4.89
CA PHE A 47 -11.97 -1.87 -4.04
C PHE A 47 -12.33 -1.65 -2.57
N GLU A 48 -13.60 -1.36 -2.29
CA GLU A 48 -14.17 -1.40 -0.94
C GLU A 48 -15.38 -2.34 -0.96
N PRO A 49 -15.17 -3.65 -0.70
CA PRO A 49 -16.26 -4.63 -0.68
C PRO A 49 -17.28 -4.34 0.43
N GLU A 50 -16.80 -3.85 1.57
CA GLU A 50 -17.56 -3.61 2.80
C GLU A 50 -17.16 -2.25 3.39
N PRO A 51 -18.09 -1.51 4.03
CA PRO A 51 -17.75 -0.25 4.68
C PRO A 51 -16.73 -0.48 5.80
N GLY A 52 -15.63 0.26 5.78
CA GLY A 52 -14.57 0.12 6.79
C GLY A 52 -13.63 -1.06 6.55
N TYR A 53 -13.65 -1.67 5.37
CA TYR A 53 -12.77 -2.79 4.98
C TYR A 53 -11.27 -2.60 5.32
N TYR A 54 -10.80 -1.34 5.32
CA TYR A 54 -9.40 -0.98 5.54
C TYR A 54 -8.99 -0.77 7.00
N TYR A 55 -9.83 -1.11 7.99
CA TYR A 55 -9.40 -1.09 9.40
C TYR A 55 -8.17 -1.97 9.65
N GLY A 56 -8.08 -3.13 8.99
CA GLY A 56 -6.89 -3.99 9.07
C GLY A 56 -5.63 -3.36 8.48
N ALA A 57 -5.77 -2.55 7.43
CA ALA A 57 -4.66 -1.82 6.82
C ALA A 57 -4.05 -0.79 7.78
N MET A 58 -4.85 -0.24 8.70
CA MET A 58 -4.36 0.66 9.76
C MET A 58 -3.43 -0.07 10.73
N PHE A 59 -3.78 -1.28 11.17
CA PHE A 59 -2.91 -2.09 12.03
C PHE A 59 -1.61 -2.48 11.32
N LEU A 60 -1.69 -2.85 10.04
CA LEU A 60 -0.48 -3.10 9.23
C LEU A 60 0.41 -1.87 9.12
N SER A 61 -0.17 -0.68 8.95
CA SER A 61 0.57 0.59 8.91
C SER A 61 1.34 0.83 10.20
N TYR A 62 0.70 0.62 11.35
CA TYR A 62 1.35 0.81 12.65
C TYR A 62 2.53 -0.15 12.84
N ILE A 63 2.36 -1.43 12.50
CA ILE A 63 3.43 -2.43 12.61
C ILE A 63 4.60 -2.06 11.70
N ILE A 64 4.33 -1.83 10.41
CA ILE A 64 5.38 -1.55 9.42
C ILE A 64 6.13 -0.27 9.79
N LEU A 65 5.41 0.81 10.07
CA LEU A 65 6.02 2.10 10.39
C LEU A 65 6.72 2.06 11.75
N GLY A 66 6.13 1.41 12.76
CA GLY A 66 6.71 1.27 14.10
C GLY A 66 8.07 0.56 14.08
N TRP A 67 8.17 -0.60 13.43
CA TRP A 67 9.44 -1.31 13.27
C TRP A 67 10.45 -0.52 12.44
N PHE A 68 10.00 0.18 11.41
CA PHE A 68 10.85 1.05 10.60
C PHE A 68 11.43 2.21 11.43
N CYS A 69 10.62 2.86 12.27
CA CYS A 69 11.06 3.92 13.17
C CYS A 69 12.10 3.43 14.19
N LEU A 70 11.81 2.30 14.84
CA LEU A 70 12.76 1.67 15.78
C LEU A 70 14.07 1.31 15.09
N GLY A 71 14.01 0.79 13.86
CA GLY A 71 15.18 0.47 13.05
C GLY A 71 16.04 1.70 12.73
N ILE A 72 15.42 2.82 12.31
CA ILE A 72 16.14 4.06 12.00
C ILE A 72 16.83 4.63 13.24
N VAL A 73 16.09 4.78 14.34
CA VAL A 73 16.64 5.37 15.58
C VAL A 73 17.72 4.47 16.17
N GLY A 74 17.47 3.16 16.21
CA GLY A 74 18.46 2.18 16.65
C GLY A 74 19.72 2.22 15.81
N PHE A 75 19.60 2.30 14.48
CA PHE A 75 20.76 2.42 13.58
C PHE A 75 21.54 3.72 13.82
N CYS A 76 20.85 4.86 13.95
CA CYS A 76 21.50 6.15 14.17
C CYS A 76 22.28 6.18 15.49
N ILE A 77 21.68 5.65 16.58
CA ILE A 77 22.32 5.67 17.90
C ILE A 77 23.42 4.61 17.99
N MET A 78 23.12 3.36 17.63
CA MET A 78 24.02 2.23 17.88
C MET A 78 25.15 2.09 16.85
N VAL A 79 24.93 2.49 15.59
CA VAL A 79 25.91 2.31 14.51
C VAL A 79 26.59 3.62 14.15
N LEU A 80 25.82 4.72 14.04
CA LEU A 80 26.38 6.03 13.65
C LEU A 80 26.82 6.88 14.87
N GLY A 81 26.46 6.48 16.09
CA GLY A 81 26.79 7.24 17.31
C GLY A 81 26.11 8.61 17.38
N CYS A 82 25.00 8.80 16.68
CA CYS A 82 24.25 10.06 16.71
C CYS A 82 23.63 10.31 18.09
N SER A 83 23.47 11.59 18.47
CA SER A 83 22.69 11.94 19.64
C SER A 83 21.21 11.58 19.43
N VAL A 84 20.47 11.46 20.54
CA VAL A 84 19.03 11.17 20.50
C VAL A 84 18.28 12.24 19.69
N GLU A 85 18.58 13.52 19.93
CA GLU A 85 17.94 14.64 19.24
C GLU A 85 18.13 14.58 17.72
N VAL A 86 19.36 14.33 17.25
CA VAL A 86 19.67 14.20 15.83
C VAL A 86 18.96 12.99 15.23
N SER A 87 18.94 11.87 15.94
CA SER A 87 18.26 10.64 15.48
C SER A 87 16.76 10.84 15.31
N PHE A 88 16.11 11.57 16.23
CA PHE A 88 14.69 11.91 16.12
C PHE A 88 14.42 12.94 15.02
N ALA A 89 15.31 13.93 14.82
CA ALA A 89 15.18 14.89 13.72
C ALA A 89 15.23 14.19 12.35
N ILE A 90 16.18 13.25 12.17
CA ILE A 90 16.28 12.40 10.98
C ILE A 90 15.01 11.57 10.80
N LEU A 91 14.54 10.93 11.88
CA LEU A 91 13.33 10.12 11.85
C LEU A 91 12.12 10.92 11.36
N ILE A 92 11.88 12.10 11.95
CA ILE A 92 10.74 12.96 11.59
C ILE A 92 10.82 13.37 10.11
N ALA A 93 12.00 13.75 9.63
CA ALA A 93 12.21 14.11 8.23
C ALA A 93 11.87 12.94 7.28
N ILE A 94 12.31 11.72 7.61
CA ILE A 94 12.02 10.53 6.81
C ILE A 94 10.52 10.21 6.84
N ILE A 95 9.89 10.24 8.01
CA ILE A 95 8.46 9.97 8.17
C ILE A 95 7.63 10.94 7.33
N ALA A 96 7.95 12.24 7.36
CA ALA A 96 7.24 13.25 6.60
C ALA A 96 7.18 12.94 5.10
N ILE A 97 8.23 12.33 4.55
CA ILE A 97 8.32 11.94 3.14
C ILE A 97 7.55 10.64 2.87
N ILE A 98 7.72 9.62 3.71
CA ILE A 98 7.17 8.27 3.47
C ILE A 98 5.72 8.11 3.92
N PHE A 99 5.17 9.04 4.72
CA PHE A 99 3.87 8.89 5.36
C PHE A 99 2.73 8.56 4.39
N PHE A 100 2.54 9.38 3.34
CA PHE A 100 1.48 9.14 2.35
C PHE A 100 1.68 7.86 1.55
N TRP A 101 2.94 7.51 1.28
CA TRP A 101 3.27 6.27 0.61
C TRP A 101 2.93 5.06 1.48
N ASN A 102 3.23 5.11 2.79
CA ASN A 102 2.91 4.03 3.73
C ASN A 102 1.40 3.77 3.81
N LEU A 103 0.57 4.82 3.87
CA LEU A 103 -0.89 4.70 3.88
C LEU A 103 -1.44 4.01 2.63
N ARG A 104 -0.93 4.36 1.43
CA ARG A 104 -1.30 3.67 0.19
C ARG A 104 -0.81 2.25 0.16
N PHE A 105 0.43 2.03 0.60
CA PHE A 105 1.08 0.72 0.60
C PHE A 105 0.34 -0.27 1.50
N THR A 106 -0.01 0.12 2.71
CA THR A 106 -0.68 -0.79 3.65
C THR A 106 -2.09 -1.13 3.21
N ARG A 107 -2.83 -0.18 2.61
CA ARG A 107 -4.13 -0.46 1.97
C ARG A 107 -4.00 -1.41 0.79
N ALA A 108 -3.03 -1.17 -0.09
CA ALA A 108 -2.76 -2.04 -1.23
C ALA A 108 -2.34 -3.43 -0.78
N LEU A 109 -1.50 -3.53 0.26
CA LEU A 109 -1.08 -4.79 0.86
C LEU A 109 -2.27 -5.54 1.46
N TRP A 110 -3.11 -4.86 2.24
CA TRP A 110 -4.29 -5.45 2.87
C TRP A 110 -5.25 -6.07 1.85
N ILE A 111 -5.63 -5.32 0.81
CA ILE A 111 -6.55 -5.84 -0.20
C ILE A 111 -5.92 -6.98 -1.03
N ASN A 112 -4.59 -6.93 -1.29
CA ASN A 112 -3.88 -8.02 -1.96
C ASN A 112 -3.72 -9.27 -1.09
N LEU A 113 -3.74 -9.15 0.24
CA LEU A 113 -3.73 -10.30 1.15
C LEU A 113 -5.10 -10.99 1.20
N MET A 114 -6.16 -10.21 1.16
CA MET A 114 -7.53 -10.70 1.28
C MET A 114 -8.12 -11.20 -0.05
N ILE A 115 -7.77 -10.56 -1.16
CA ILE A 115 -8.27 -10.93 -2.49
C ILE A 115 -7.17 -11.64 -3.26
N LYS A 116 -7.45 -12.87 -3.69
CA LYS A 116 -6.52 -13.68 -4.46
C LYS A 116 -6.46 -13.20 -5.91
N TYR A 117 -5.26 -13.29 -6.47
CA TYR A 117 -5.03 -13.06 -7.89
C TYR A 117 -5.72 -14.14 -8.74
N ASP A 118 -6.36 -13.70 -9.82
CA ASP A 118 -6.92 -14.54 -10.86
C ASP A 118 -6.44 -14.05 -12.24
N GLY A 119 -5.60 -14.86 -12.88
CA GLY A 119 -5.02 -14.54 -14.18
C GLY A 119 -5.94 -14.77 -15.38
N ASN A 120 -7.07 -15.46 -15.19
CA ASN A 120 -8.02 -15.76 -16.27
C ASN A 120 -9.20 -14.79 -16.31
N ILE A 121 -9.44 -14.03 -15.25
CA ILE A 121 -10.61 -13.15 -15.11
C ILE A 121 -10.82 -12.22 -16.31
N LEU A 122 -9.75 -11.64 -16.85
CA LEU A 122 -9.82 -10.71 -17.97
C LEU A 122 -10.22 -11.39 -19.29
N LYS A 123 -9.92 -12.68 -19.45
CA LYS A 123 -10.37 -13.46 -20.61
C LYS A 123 -11.85 -13.78 -20.49
N GLU A 124 -12.29 -14.16 -19.30
CA GLU A 124 -13.69 -14.47 -19.02
C GLU A 124 -14.60 -13.25 -19.16
N GLU A 125 -14.17 -12.08 -18.67
CA GLU A 125 -14.94 -10.85 -18.81
C GLU A 125 -15.06 -10.40 -20.25
N ARG A 126 -14.01 -10.56 -21.05
CA ARG A 126 -14.07 -10.29 -22.50
C ARG A 126 -15.03 -11.22 -23.24
N GLN A 127 -15.27 -12.42 -22.73
CA GLN A 127 -16.23 -13.38 -23.31
C GLN A 127 -17.68 -13.13 -22.87
N ARG A 128 -17.91 -12.32 -21.82
CA ARG A 128 -19.26 -11.94 -21.35
C ARG A 128 -19.81 -10.68 -22.02
N VAL A 129 -18.99 -9.95 -22.76
CA VAL A 129 -19.36 -8.80 -23.59
C VAL A 129 -19.58 -9.26 -25.01
#